data_AF-A0A4D4KNL6-F1
#
_entry.id   AF-A0A4D4KNL6-F1
#
_cell.length_a   1.000
_cell.length_b   1.000
_cell.length_c   1.000
_cell.angle_alpha   90.00
_cell.angle_beta   90.00
_cell.angle_gamma   90.00
#
_symmetry.space_group_name_H-M   'P 1'
#
loop_
_entity.id
_entity.type
_entity.pdbx_description
1 polymer ?
#
loop_
_entity_poly.entity_id
_entity_poly.type
_entity_poly.pdbx_seq_one_letter_code
_entity_poly.pdbx_strand_id
1 'polypeptide(L)'
;MAFLDELARYGDRVHVYPEDEQGLLPLSTALRCADNGTRVYCCGPELLLDAVRRHVDERPGSTVHFERFSPAGDAVGEAFEVRLARSGHTLTVPPGKSILEVVEEAGVEVLSSCRTGTCGTCETAVLGGIPDHRDDVLSADERESGDVMMICTSRSLTPHLALDL
;
A
#
# COMPACT_ATOMS: atom_id res chain seq x y z
N MET A 1 -20.21 11.62 -7.72
CA MET A 1 -18.76 11.89 -7.90
C MET A 1 -18.47 13.31 -7.44
N ALA A 2 -17.42 13.54 -6.65
CA ALA A 2 -17.04 14.88 -6.19
C ALA A 2 -16.39 15.71 -7.30
N PHE A 3 -16.40 17.05 -7.16
CA PHE A 3 -15.69 18.04 -7.99
C PHE A 3 -16.10 18.16 -9.48
N LEU A 4 -17.25 17.61 -9.90
CA LEU A 4 -17.68 17.67 -11.30
C LEU A 4 -17.78 19.10 -11.85
N ASP A 5 -18.35 20.03 -11.08
CA ASP A 5 -18.51 21.43 -11.49
C ASP A 5 -17.16 22.14 -11.69
N GLU A 6 -16.19 21.85 -10.82
CA GLU A 6 -14.84 22.41 -10.92
C GLU A 6 -14.08 21.83 -12.12
N LEU A 7 -14.27 20.55 -12.41
CA LEU A 7 -13.61 19.85 -13.51
C LEU A 7 -14.17 20.25 -14.88
N ALA A 8 -15.41 20.72 -14.96
CA ALA A 8 -16.05 21.15 -16.21
C ALA A 8 -15.24 22.19 -16.99
N ARG A 9 -14.44 23.03 -16.30
CA ARG A 9 -13.57 24.05 -16.92
C ARG A 9 -12.49 23.48 -17.85
N TYR A 10 -12.18 22.18 -17.76
CA TYR A 10 -11.18 21.51 -18.58
C TYR A 10 -11.76 20.91 -19.87
N GLY A 11 -13.08 20.99 -20.08
CA GLY A 11 -13.77 20.57 -21.30
C GLY A 11 -13.43 19.13 -21.69
N ASP A 12 -13.12 18.93 -22.97
CA ASP A 12 -12.86 17.61 -23.58
C ASP A 12 -11.63 16.87 -23.00
N ARG A 13 -10.85 17.51 -22.13
CA ARG A 13 -9.73 16.87 -21.42
C ARG A 13 -10.16 16.02 -20.23
N VAL A 14 -11.41 16.17 -19.78
CA VAL A 14 -11.99 15.39 -18.67
C VAL A 14 -13.10 14.51 -19.22
N HIS A 15 -12.98 13.21 -18.97
CA HIS A 15 -14.01 12.23 -19.30
C HIS A 15 -14.59 11.66 -18.01
N VAL A 16 -15.91 11.77 -17.86
CA VAL A 16 -16.65 11.27 -16.70
C VAL A 16 -17.30 9.94 -17.08
N TYR A 17 -17.06 8.92 -16.25
CA TYR A 17 -17.53 7.55 -16.49
C TYR A 17 -18.19 6.98 -15.23
N PRO A 18 -19.47 7.28 -14.97
CA PRO A 18 -20.22 6.73 -13.86
C PRO A 18 -20.52 5.25 -14.09
N GLU A 19 -20.14 4.38 -13.14
CA GLU A 19 -20.30 2.93 -13.28
C GLU A 19 -21.77 2.49 -13.35
N ASP A 20 -22.65 3.17 -12.60
CA ASP A 20 -24.08 2.91 -12.55
C ASP A 20 -24.81 3.24 -13.86
N GLU A 21 -24.21 4.05 -14.73
CA GLU A 21 -24.78 4.43 -16.03
C GLU A 21 -24.07 3.76 -17.21
N GLN A 22 -22.75 3.59 -17.13
CA GLN A 22 -21.91 3.17 -18.26
C GLN A 22 -21.13 1.87 -18.01
N GLY A 23 -21.19 1.32 -16.79
CA GLY A 23 -20.39 0.17 -16.38
C GLY A 23 -18.92 0.52 -16.10
N LEU A 24 -18.06 -0.50 -16.12
CA LEU A 24 -16.64 -0.33 -15.81
C LEU A 24 -15.93 0.50 -16.88
N LEU A 25 -15.01 1.37 -16.44
CA LEU A 25 -14.18 2.20 -17.31
C LEU A 25 -13.43 1.35 -18.36
N PRO A 26 -13.67 1.54 -19.66
CA PRO A 26 -12.97 0.80 -20.71
C PRO A 26 -11.53 1.29 -20.83
N LEU A 27 -10.60 0.71 -20.06
CA LEU A 27 -9.19 1.13 -20.01
C LEU A 27 -8.49 1.11 -21.36
N SER A 28 -8.83 0.15 -22.22
CA SER A 28 -8.32 0.08 -23.60
C SER A 28 -8.62 1.36 -24.39
N THR A 29 -9.78 1.97 -24.13
CA THR A 29 -10.27 3.22 -24.71
C THR A 29 -9.66 4.42 -24.00
N ALA A 30 -9.70 4.44 -22.67
CA ALA A 30 -9.23 5.56 -21.85
C ALA A 30 -7.72 5.80 -21.99
N LEU A 31 -6.94 4.72 -22.10
CA LEU A 31 -5.49 4.78 -22.23
C LEU A 31 -5.03 4.75 -23.69
N ARG A 32 -5.90 4.88 -24.71
CA ARG A 32 -5.49 4.80 -26.13
C ARG A 32 -4.35 5.75 -26.48
N CYS A 33 -4.35 6.96 -25.91
CA CYS A 33 -3.35 7.98 -26.19
C CYS A 33 -2.05 7.81 -25.38
N ALA A 34 -1.96 6.80 -24.49
CA ALA A 34 -0.70 6.47 -23.82
C ALA A 34 0.25 5.79 -24.81
N ASP A 35 1.05 6.60 -25.49
CA ASP A 35 2.09 6.28 -26.44
C ASP A 35 3.50 6.33 -25.80
N ASN A 36 4.55 6.18 -26.62
CA ASN A 36 5.94 6.17 -26.16
C ASN A 36 6.29 7.48 -25.44
N GLY A 37 6.59 7.38 -24.14
CA GLY A 37 6.96 8.50 -23.28
C GLY A 37 5.80 9.08 -22.46
N THR A 38 4.56 8.61 -22.66
CA THR A 38 3.44 9.05 -21.82
C THR A 38 3.60 8.57 -20.37
N ARG A 39 3.36 9.48 -19.43
CA ARG A 39 3.29 9.19 -18.00
C ARG A 39 1.84 9.11 -17.56
N VAL A 40 1.44 7.95 -17.06
CA VAL A 40 0.11 7.71 -16.51
C VAL A 40 0.17 7.89 -15.01
N TYR A 41 -0.71 8.72 -14.45
CA TYR A 41 -0.90 8.85 -13.02
C TYR A 41 -2.28 8.33 -12.68
N CYS A 42 -2.38 7.41 -11.74
CA CYS A 42 -3.64 6.78 -11.38
C CYS A 42 -3.77 6.67 -9.85
N CYS A 43 -4.90 7.14 -9.34
CA CYS A 43 -5.32 6.99 -7.95
C CYS A 43 -6.77 6.51 -7.94
N GLY A 44 -7.08 5.55 -7.07
CA GLY A 44 -8.42 4.98 -6.96
C GLY A 44 -8.44 3.65 -6.22
N PRO A 45 -9.56 2.90 -6.32
CA PRO A 45 -9.68 1.58 -5.72
C PRO A 45 -8.67 0.59 -6.29
N GLU A 46 -8.26 -0.40 -5.47
CA GLU A 46 -7.24 -1.39 -5.83
C GLU A 46 -7.48 -2.06 -7.18
N LEU A 47 -8.72 -2.45 -7.47
CA LEU A 47 -9.11 -3.09 -8.73
C LEU A 47 -8.83 -2.20 -9.96
N LEU A 48 -9.00 -0.88 -9.85
CA LEU A 48 -8.69 0.06 -10.92
C LEU A 48 -7.19 0.16 -11.12
N LEU A 49 -6.42 0.31 -10.03
CA LEU A 49 -4.96 0.43 -10.10
C LEU A 49 -4.33 -0.82 -10.73
N ASP A 50 -4.79 -1.99 -10.31
CA ASP A 50 -4.38 -3.28 -10.85
C ASP A 50 -4.69 -3.42 -12.33
N ALA A 51 -5.89 -3.00 -12.75
CA ALA A 51 -6.29 -3.04 -14.15
C ALA A 51 -5.47 -2.08 -15.01
N VAL A 52 -5.17 -0.88 -14.50
CA VAL A 52 -4.30 0.09 -15.19
C VAL A 52 -2.88 -0.43 -15.32
N ARG A 53 -2.32 -1.03 -14.26
CA ARG A 53 -0.97 -1.61 -14.28
C ARG A 53 -0.81 -2.64 -15.39
N ARG A 54 -1.70 -3.64 -15.43
CA ARG A 54 -1.68 -4.68 -16.48
C ARG A 54 -1.74 -4.06 -17.88
N HIS A 55 -2.56 -3.04 -18.08
CA HIS A 55 -2.74 -2.39 -19.38
C HIS A 55 -1.52 -1.54 -19.82
N VAL A 56 -0.78 -0.96 -18.87
CA VAL A 56 0.42 -0.17 -19.15
C VAL A 56 1.66 -1.04 -19.31
N ASP A 57 1.79 -2.13 -18.52
CA ASP A 57 2.92 -3.08 -18.63
C ASP A 57 2.99 -3.74 -20.02
N GLU A 58 1.85 -3.89 -20.70
CA GLU A 58 1.74 -4.37 -22.08
C GLU A 58 2.24 -3.35 -23.14
N ARG A 59 2.58 -2.11 -22.74
CA ARG A 59 2.91 -1.00 -23.64
C ARG A 59 4.34 -0.50 -23.41
N PRO A 60 5.28 -0.85 -24.31
CA PRO A 60 6.65 -0.36 -24.22
C PRO A 60 6.72 1.17 -24.17
N GLY A 61 7.54 1.74 -23.30
CA GLY A 61 7.83 3.17 -23.26
C GLY A 61 6.84 4.07 -22.52
N SER A 62 5.69 3.55 -22.06
CA SER A 62 4.85 4.25 -21.08
C SER A 62 5.34 3.97 -19.65
N THR A 63 5.14 4.93 -18.75
CA THR A 63 5.40 4.74 -17.31
C THR A 63 4.14 5.03 -16.52
N VAL A 64 3.87 4.24 -15.50
CA VAL A 64 2.73 4.44 -14.62
C VAL A 64 3.17 4.74 -13.20
N HIS A 65 2.49 5.69 -12.58
CA HIS A 65 2.63 6.10 -11.20
C HIS A 65 1.30 5.88 -10.49
N PHE A 66 1.34 5.22 -9.35
CA PHE A 66 0.16 4.94 -8.54
C PHE A 66 0.23 5.68 -7.21
N GLU A 67 -0.93 6.11 -6.74
CA GLU A 67 -1.14 6.53 -5.36
C GLU A 67 -2.30 5.73 -4.78
N ARG A 68 -2.03 5.02 -3.67
CA ARG A 68 -3.03 4.21 -2.97
C ARG A 68 -3.45 4.87 -1.67
N PHE A 69 -4.75 4.91 -1.42
CA PHE A 69 -5.33 5.42 -0.17
C PHE A 69 -5.82 4.33 0.77
N SER A 70 -5.85 3.08 0.29
CA SER A 70 -6.15 1.90 1.12
C SER A 70 -4.91 1.01 1.19
N PRO A 71 -4.71 0.27 2.30
CA PRO A 71 -3.68 -0.75 2.37
C PRO A 71 -3.88 -1.79 1.26
N ALA A 72 -2.78 -2.33 0.73
CA ALA A 72 -2.83 -3.43 -0.25
C ALA A 72 -3.37 -4.75 0.34
N GLY A 73 -3.51 -4.86 1.66
CA GLY A 73 -4.12 -6.01 2.32
C GLY A 73 -4.71 -5.66 3.68
N ASP A 74 -5.77 -6.36 4.07
CA ASP A 74 -6.39 -6.21 5.39
C ASP A 74 -5.42 -6.69 6.48
N ALA A 75 -5.60 -6.26 7.74
CA ALA A 75 -4.93 -6.83 8.91
C ALA A 75 -5.42 -8.27 9.25
N VAL A 76 -5.83 -9.03 8.25
CA VAL A 76 -6.29 -10.42 8.37
C VAL A 76 -5.07 -11.34 8.42
N GLY A 77 -4.97 -12.12 9.49
CA GLY A 77 -3.89 -13.07 9.73
C GLY A 77 -4.01 -13.65 11.14
N GLU A 78 -3.21 -14.68 11.44
CA GLU A 78 -3.18 -15.28 12.77
C GLU A 78 -2.55 -14.33 13.80
N ALA A 79 -2.80 -14.61 15.08
CA ALA A 79 -2.12 -13.91 16.16
C ALA A 79 -0.65 -14.33 16.22
N PHE A 80 0.23 -13.40 16.56
CA PHE A 80 1.66 -13.67 16.78
C PHE A 80 2.21 -12.78 17.89
N GLU A 81 3.39 -13.11 18.40
CA GLU A 81 4.09 -12.29 19.38
C GLU A 81 5.19 -11.44 18.73
N VAL A 82 5.27 -10.18 19.13
CA VAL A 82 6.33 -9.26 18.75
C VAL A 82 7.14 -8.85 19.98
N ARG A 83 8.45 -9.07 19.93
CA ARG A 83 9.41 -8.65 20.95
C ARG A 83 10.08 -7.35 20.51
N LEU A 84 9.94 -6.31 21.31
CA LEU A 84 10.58 -5.01 21.11
C LEU A 84 11.91 -5.01 21.89
N ALA A 85 13.02 -5.04 21.17
CA ALA A 85 14.33 -5.31 21.76
C ALA A 85 14.88 -4.18 22.65
N ARG A 86 14.60 -2.92 22.31
CA ARG A 86 15.08 -1.75 23.07
C ARG A 86 14.15 -1.43 24.23
N SER A 87 12.83 -1.56 24.04
CA SER A 87 11.86 -1.34 25.11
C SER A 87 11.75 -2.52 26.08
N GLY A 88 12.13 -3.73 25.64
CA GLY A 88 12.02 -4.98 26.40
C GLY A 88 10.60 -5.55 26.49
N HIS A 89 9.63 -5.00 25.75
CA HIS A 89 8.27 -5.51 25.72
C HIS A 89 8.14 -6.74 24.82
N THR A 90 7.25 -7.65 25.22
CA THR A 90 6.70 -8.68 24.33
C THR A 90 5.20 -8.46 24.27
N LEU A 91 4.69 -8.23 23.07
CA LEU A 91 3.30 -7.87 22.82
C LEU A 91 2.65 -8.92 21.93
N THR A 92 1.39 -9.24 22.18
CA THR A 92 0.60 -10.09 21.28
C THR A 92 -0.12 -9.22 20.26
N VAL A 93 0.09 -9.50 18.97
CA VAL A 93 -0.63 -8.85 17.87
C VAL A 93 -1.82 -9.72 17.48
N PRO A 94 -3.06 -9.34 17.82
CA PRO A 94 -4.24 -10.13 17.47
C PRO A 94 -4.53 -10.05 15.96
N PRO A 95 -5.42 -10.92 15.44
CA PRO A 95 -6.03 -10.70 14.14
C PRO A 95 -6.75 -9.34 14.11
N GLY A 96 -6.65 -8.62 13.00
CA GLY A 96 -7.35 -7.35 12.79
C GLY A 96 -6.68 -6.10 13.39
N LYS A 97 -5.56 -6.25 14.12
CA LYS A 97 -4.69 -5.13 14.50
C LYS A 97 -3.34 -5.22 13.81
N SER A 98 -2.76 -4.07 13.51
CA SER A 98 -1.39 -3.91 13.06
C SER A 98 -0.39 -3.98 14.22
N ILE A 99 0.89 -4.21 13.90
CA ILE A 99 1.97 -4.11 14.89
C ILE A 99 2.04 -2.68 15.43
N LEU A 100 1.94 -1.67 14.55
CA LEU A 100 1.97 -0.25 14.93
C LEU A 100 0.94 0.08 16.02
N GLU A 101 -0.32 -0.31 15.85
CA GLU A 101 -1.37 -0.05 16.84
C GLU A 101 -1.05 -0.66 18.20
N VAL A 102 -0.57 -1.91 18.22
CA VAL A 102 -0.24 -2.62 19.46
C VAL A 102 0.97 -2.00 20.16
N VAL A 103 1.95 -1.53 19.40
CA VAL A 103 3.14 -0.83 19.90
C VAL A 103 2.77 0.55 20.46
N GLU A 104 1.93 1.31 19.77
CA GLU A 104 1.40 2.61 20.24
C GLU A 104 0.56 2.44 21.52
N GLU A 105 -0.29 1.39 21.60
CA GLU A 105 -1.08 1.06 22.80
C GLU A 105 -0.21 0.69 24.02
N ALA A 106 0.98 0.13 23.78
CA ALA A 106 1.97 -0.15 24.82
C ALA A 106 2.78 1.09 25.24
N GLY A 107 2.56 2.24 24.60
CA GLY A 107 3.24 3.51 24.90
C GLY A 107 4.65 3.63 24.32
N VAL A 108 4.99 2.81 23.33
CA VAL A 108 6.28 2.89 22.62
C VAL A 108 6.13 3.86 21.44
N GLU A 109 6.99 4.89 21.41
CA GLU A 109 6.96 5.90 20.35
C GLU A 109 7.52 5.33 19.04
N VAL A 110 6.73 5.38 17.98
CA VAL A 110 7.15 5.05 16.62
C VAL A 110 6.67 6.14 15.67
N LEU A 111 7.52 6.53 14.72
CA LEU A 111 7.13 7.46 13.68
C LEU A 111 6.09 6.80 12.75
N SER A 112 4.96 7.46 12.54
CA SER A 112 3.91 7.00 11.64
C SER A 112 3.23 8.17 10.91
N SER A 113 2.69 7.89 9.72
CA SER A 113 1.99 8.90 8.91
C SER A 113 0.79 8.29 8.16
N CYS A 114 0.99 7.62 7.02
CA CYS A 114 -0.12 7.14 6.19
C CYS A 114 -0.94 6.00 6.80
N ARG A 115 -0.31 5.13 7.61
CA ARG A 115 -0.90 3.90 8.18
C ARG A 115 -1.45 2.91 7.13
N THR A 116 -1.06 3.05 5.87
CA THR A 116 -1.52 2.22 4.75
C THR A 116 -0.37 1.55 3.98
N GLY A 117 0.86 1.61 4.51
CA GLY A 117 2.02 0.94 3.92
C GLY A 117 2.57 1.61 2.65
N THR A 118 2.35 2.92 2.46
CA THR A 118 2.74 3.64 1.24
C THR A 118 3.80 4.73 1.45
N CYS A 119 3.98 5.24 2.68
CA CYS A 119 4.86 6.39 2.94
C CYS A 119 6.25 6.06 3.50
N GLY A 120 6.48 4.83 3.98
CA GLY A 120 7.76 4.42 4.59
C GLY A 120 8.04 4.94 6.01
N THR A 121 7.23 5.84 6.57
CA THR A 121 7.54 6.50 7.86
C THR A 121 7.66 5.53 9.04
N CYS A 122 6.92 4.41 9.04
CA CYS A 122 6.95 3.41 10.11
C CYS A 122 7.89 2.23 9.81
N GLU A 123 8.91 2.44 8.98
CA GLU A 123 9.94 1.43 8.77
C GLU A 123 10.61 1.06 10.09
N THR A 124 10.78 -0.24 10.32
CA THR A 124 11.37 -0.77 11.55
C THR A 124 12.28 -1.94 11.22
N ALA A 125 13.48 -1.97 11.81
CA ALA A 125 14.41 -3.08 11.64
C ALA A 125 13.91 -4.36 12.31
N VAL A 126 14.10 -5.48 11.62
CA VAL A 126 13.72 -6.82 12.05
C VAL A 126 14.97 -7.54 12.56
N LEU A 127 14.92 -8.00 13.81
CA LEU A 127 16.03 -8.67 14.50
C LEU A 127 15.85 -10.19 14.54
N GLY A 128 14.69 -10.70 14.14
CA GLY A 128 14.41 -12.13 14.06
C GLY A 128 12.95 -12.44 13.75
N GLY A 129 12.71 -13.63 13.19
CA GLY A 129 11.41 -14.00 12.60
C GLY A 129 11.38 -13.68 11.10
N ILE A 130 10.25 -13.98 10.45
CA ILE A 130 10.08 -13.74 9.01
C ILE A 130 8.88 -12.79 8.83
N PRO A 131 9.10 -11.55 8.35
CA PRO A 131 8.02 -10.62 8.09
C PRO A 131 7.08 -11.12 6.97
N ASP A 132 5.80 -10.81 7.13
CA ASP A 132 4.80 -10.90 6.05
C ASP A 132 4.60 -9.49 5.47
N HIS A 133 5.34 -9.18 4.40
CA HIS A 133 5.38 -7.85 3.79
C HIS A 133 4.08 -7.50 3.06
N ARG A 134 3.42 -6.42 3.49
CA ARG A 134 2.14 -5.93 2.90
C ARG A 134 2.18 -4.45 2.52
N ASP A 135 3.36 -3.86 2.47
CA ASP A 135 3.59 -2.49 2.01
C ASP A 135 3.84 -2.42 0.50
N ASP A 136 3.85 -1.20 -0.05
CA ASP A 136 4.23 -0.88 -1.43
C ASP A 136 5.55 -0.10 -1.49
N VAL A 137 6.31 -0.07 -0.40
CA VAL A 137 7.53 0.75 -0.28
C VAL A 137 8.76 -0.08 -0.62
N LEU A 138 8.86 -1.28 -0.03
CA LEU A 138 10.01 -2.14 -0.19
C LEU A 138 10.00 -2.82 -1.57
N SER A 139 11.15 -2.83 -2.23
CA SER A 139 11.42 -3.61 -3.43
C SER A 139 11.40 -5.11 -3.15
N ALA A 140 11.40 -5.93 -4.21
CA ALA A 140 11.42 -7.39 -4.06
C ALA A 140 12.65 -7.87 -3.29
N ASP A 141 13.84 -7.34 -3.61
CA ASP A 141 15.10 -7.71 -2.96
C ASP A 141 15.11 -7.30 -1.47
N GLU A 142 14.56 -6.12 -1.14
CA GLU A 142 14.42 -5.67 0.25
C GLU A 142 13.44 -6.57 1.05
N ARG A 143 12.32 -6.96 0.45
CA ARG A 143 11.38 -7.91 1.07
C ARG A 143 12.00 -9.29 1.26
N GLU A 144 12.83 -9.74 0.33
CA GLU A 144 13.51 -11.03 0.43
C GLU A 144 14.57 -11.03 1.55
N SER A 145 15.25 -9.90 1.77
CA SER A 145 16.20 -9.76 2.88
C SER A 145 15.52 -9.91 4.25
N GLY A 146 14.30 -9.37 4.39
CA GLY A 146 13.57 -9.35 5.65
C GLY A 146 14.20 -8.48 6.75
N ASP A 147 15.17 -7.61 6.41
CA ASP A 147 15.93 -6.81 7.38
C ASP A 147 15.10 -5.66 8.01
N VAL A 148 14.07 -5.19 7.30
CA VAL A 148 13.18 -4.10 7.74
C VAL A 148 11.74 -4.42 7.36
N MET A 149 10.76 -3.77 8.00
CA MET A 149 9.36 -3.88 7.61
C MET A 149 8.56 -2.61 7.94
N MET A 150 7.43 -2.44 7.26
CA MET A 150 6.45 -1.39 7.58
C MET A 150 5.41 -1.91 8.58
N ILE A 151 5.57 -1.56 9.86
CA ILE A 151 4.78 -2.14 10.96
C ILE A 151 3.29 -1.74 10.97
N CYS A 152 2.88 -0.78 10.13
CA CYS A 152 1.48 -0.36 10.01
C CYS A 152 0.61 -1.32 9.17
N THR A 153 1.21 -2.14 8.31
CA THR A 153 0.47 -3.07 7.44
C THR A 153 1.05 -4.49 7.45
N SER A 154 2.37 -4.62 7.54
CA SER A 154 3.04 -5.91 7.50
C SER A 154 2.79 -6.73 8.79
N ARG A 155 2.83 -8.06 8.66
CA ARG A 155 2.62 -9.02 9.76
C ARG A 155 3.83 -9.95 9.92
N SER A 156 3.63 -11.13 10.48
CA SER A 156 4.65 -12.15 10.66
C SER A 156 4.21 -13.47 10.02
N LEU A 157 5.11 -14.12 9.29
CA LEU A 157 4.97 -15.52 8.83
C LEU A 157 5.40 -16.53 9.91
N THR A 158 6.05 -16.05 10.98
CA THR A 158 6.46 -16.86 12.14
C THR A 158 5.64 -16.54 13.39
N PRO A 159 5.48 -17.47 14.35
CA PRO A 159 4.75 -17.21 15.60
C PRO A 159 5.37 -16.10 16.46
N HIS A 160 6.68 -15.86 16.31
CA HIS A 160 7.41 -14.81 17.01
C HIS A 160 8.18 -13.95 16.01
N LEU A 161 8.19 -12.64 16.26
CA LEU A 161 8.93 -11.63 15.52
C LEU A 161 9.68 -10.74 16.52
N ALA A 162 10.88 -10.28 16.18
CA ALA A 162 11.66 -9.35 17.02
C ALA A 162 11.98 -8.08 16.23
N LEU A 163 11.74 -6.92 16.83
CA LEU A 163 11.93 -5.61 16.21
C LEU A 163 12.88 -4.74 17.05
N ASP A 164 13.62 -3.85 16.38
CA ASP A 164 14.53 -2.90 17.03
C ASP A 164 13.81 -1.65 17.59
N LEU A 165 12.82 -1.90 18.45
CA LEU A 165 11.99 -0.89 19.13
C LEU A 165 12.07 -0.99 20.65
#